data_AF-A0A7L3Y9C9-F1
#
_entry.id   AF-A0A7L3Y9C9-F1
#
_cell.length_a   1.000
_cell.length_b   1.000
_cell.length_c   1.000
_cell.angle_alpha   90.00
_cell.angle_beta   90.00
_cell.angle_gamma   90.00
#
_symmetry.space_group_name_H-M   'P 1'
#
loop_
_entity.id
_entity.type
_entity.pdbx_description
1 polymer ?
#
loop_
_entity_poly.entity_id
_entity_poly.type
_entity_poly.pdbx_seq_one_letter_code
_entity_poly.pdbx_strand_id
1 'polypeptide(L)' 'CPGPQRGECVCGTCRCREGFGGSGCGCPLGRGGCLRRGRECSGHGRCVCGSCLCQPGYLGPLCARCPSCRTPCQRLR' A
#
# COMPACT_ATOMS: atom_id res chain seq x y z
N CYS A 1 -11.30 -3.94 17.00
CA CYS A 1 -10.01 -3.22 16.86
C CYS A 1 -8.87 -4.24 16.94
N PRO A 2 -7.77 -4.13 16.16
CA PRO A 2 -6.67 -5.09 16.05
C PRO A 2 -5.68 -5.02 17.22
N GLY A 3 -6.15 -4.61 18.40
CA GLY A 3 -5.36 -4.54 19.63
C GLY A 3 -4.92 -3.12 20.04
N PRO A 4 -4.43 -2.99 21.29
CA PRO A 4 -4.16 -1.70 21.93
C PRO A 4 -3.05 -0.90 21.25
N GLN A 5 -2.16 -1.54 20.49
CA GLN A 5 -1.07 -0.86 19.76
C GLN A 5 -1.58 0.01 18.60
N ARG A 6 -2.76 -0.29 18.07
CA ARG A 6 -3.32 0.36 16.85
C ARG A 6 -4.55 1.20 17.15
N GLY A 7 -5.28 0.86 18.20
CA GLY A 7 -6.45 1.61 18.62
C GLY A 7 -7.04 1.07 19.91
N GLU A 8 -7.94 1.85 20.48
CA GLU A 8 -8.69 1.52 21.67
C GLU A 8 -10.17 1.35 21.32
N CYS A 9 -10.84 0.37 21.92
CA CYS A 9 -12.28 0.20 21.74
C CYS A 9 -13.02 1.09 22.75
N VAL A 10 -13.81 2.05 22.26
CA VAL A 10 -14.59 2.97 23.09
C VAL A 10 -16.05 2.89 22.64
N CYS A 11 -16.93 2.36 23.49
CA CYS A 11 -18.37 2.20 23.23
C CYS A 11 -18.67 1.55 21.86
N GLY A 12 -17.97 0.47 21.52
CA GLY A 12 -18.17 -0.26 20.25
C GLY A 12 -17.51 0.37 19.02
N THR A 13 -16.89 1.54 19.16
CA THR A 13 -16.15 2.22 18.08
C THR A 13 -14.65 2.13 18.33
N CYS A 14 -13.85 1.87 17.28
CA CYS A 14 -12.39 1.88 17.40
C CYS A 14 -11.84 3.30 17.27
N ARG A 15 -11.27 3.81 18.36
CA ARG A 15 -10.49 5.05 18.37
C ARG A 15 -9.05 4.73 18.00
N CYS A 16 -8.64 5.11 16.79
CA CYS A 16 -7.33 4.77 16.26
C CYS A 16 -6.21 5.62 16.88
N ARG A 17 -5.04 5.00 17.08
CA ARG A 17 -3.82 5.71 17.44
C ARG A 17 -3.21 6.41 16.22
N GLU A 18 -2.30 7.34 16.46
CA GLU A 18 -1.58 8.04 15.40
C GLU A 18 -0.94 7.06 14.41
N GLY A 19 -1.07 7.39 13.12
CA GLY A 19 -0.57 6.53 12.04
C GLY A 19 -1.47 5.35 11.67
N PHE A 20 -2.65 5.18 12.29
CA PHE A 20 -3.63 4.16 11.93
C PHE A 20 -5.02 4.76 11.69
N GLY A 21 -5.81 4.13 10.81
CA GLY A 21 -7.15 4.59 10.45
C GLY A 21 -8.06 3.47 9.98
N GLY A 22 -9.23 3.86 9.48
CA GLY A 22 -10.34 2.97 9.13
C GLY A 22 -11.19 2.60 10.35
N SER A 23 -12.41 2.08 10.12
CA SER A 23 -13.38 1.71 11.16
C SER A 23 -12.82 0.73 12.20
N GLY A 24 -11.84 -0.07 11.79
CA GLY A 24 -11.15 -1.00 12.66
C GLY A 24 -9.73 -0.58 13.07
N CYS A 25 -9.15 0.54 12.64
CA CYS A 25 -7.73 0.87 12.89
C CYS A 25 -6.71 -0.14 12.31
N GLY A 26 -7.13 -0.97 11.35
CA GLY A 26 -6.26 -1.92 10.65
C GLY A 26 -5.39 -1.26 9.58
N CYS A 27 -5.75 -0.06 9.13
CA CYS A 27 -5.14 0.62 8.01
C CYS A 27 -4.00 1.53 8.48
N PRO A 28 -2.71 1.21 8.25
CA PRO A 28 -1.65 2.16 8.51
C PRO A 28 -1.77 3.35 7.54
N LEU A 29 -1.77 4.56 8.08
CA LEU A 29 -1.81 5.82 7.34
C LEU A 29 -0.44 6.22 6.78
N GLY A 30 0.63 5.60 7.28
CA GLY A 30 1.99 5.81 6.78
C GLY A 30 2.16 5.33 5.35
N ARG A 31 2.85 6.14 4.53
CA ARG A 31 3.21 5.80 3.13
C ARG A 31 4.49 4.98 2.99
N GLY A 32 5.15 4.64 4.09
CA GLY A 32 6.45 3.95 4.09
C GLY A 32 6.47 2.63 3.31
N GLY A 33 5.39 1.83 3.40
CA GLY A 33 5.26 0.58 2.64
C GLY A 33 5.04 0.77 1.13
N CYS A 34 4.68 1.97 0.71
CA CYS A 34 4.39 2.29 -0.68
C CYS A 34 5.51 3.09 -1.36
N LEU A 35 6.40 3.73 -0.60
CA LEU A 35 7.47 4.59 -1.11
C LEU A 35 8.77 3.81 -1.29
N ARG A 36 9.26 3.75 -2.52
CA ARG A 36 10.57 3.16 -2.85
C ARG A 36 11.38 4.15 -3.68
N ARG A 37 12.54 4.57 -3.15
CA ARG A 37 13.41 5.58 -3.78
C ARG A 37 12.65 6.85 -4.19
N GLY A 38 11.77 7.33 -3.30
CA GLY A 38 10.94 8.52 -3.54
C GLY A 38 9.76 8.33 -4.50
N ARG A 39 9.55 7.11 -5.04
CA ARG A 39 8.42 6.81 -5.92
C ARG A 39 7.37 5.97 -5.20
N GLU A 40 6.14 6.48 -5.15
CA GLU A 40 4.99 5.73 -4.60
C GLU A 40 4.54 4.67 -5.60
N CYS A 41 4.48 3.40 -5.18
CA CYS A 41 3.99 2.27 -5.97
C CYS A 41 4.60 2.19 -7.37
N SER A 42 5.88 2.54 -7.51
CA SER A 42 6.59 2.65 -8.79
C SER A 42 5.94 3.57 -9.83
N GLY A 43 4.94 4.38 -9.44
CA GLY A 43 4.11 5.19 -10.33
C GLY A 43 3.00 4.41 -11.03
N HIS A 44 2.78 3.14 -10.66
CA HIS A 44 1.88 2.20 -11.33
C HIS A 44 0.76 1.71 -10.41
N GLY A 45 0.36 2.53 -9.45
CA GLY A 45 -0.63 2.18 -8.44
C GLY A 45 -0.89 3.32 -7.47
N ARG A 46 -1.77 3.06 -6.49
CA ARG A 46 -2.10 4.00 -5.42
C ARG A 46 -1.78 3.36 -4.07
N CYS A 47 -1.24 4.13 -3.13
CA CYS A 47 -1.04 3.65 -1.78
C CYS A 47 -2.37 3.61 -1.02
N VAL A 48 -2.79 2.43 -0.57
CA VAL A 48 -3.99 2.19 0.24
C VAL A 48 -3.58 1.40 1.47
N CYS A 49 -3.76 1.99 2.66
CA CYS A 49 -3.43 1.35 3.93
C CYS A 49 -1.99 0.81 4.00
N GLY A 50 -1.02 1.62 3.57
CA GLY A 50 0.40 1.27 3.56
C GLY A 50 0.79 0.18 2.56
N SER A 51 -0.12 -0.24 1.68
CA SER A 51 0.11 -1.22 0.62
C SER A 51 -0.25 -0.65 -0.75
N CYS A 52 0.45 -1.06 -1.81
CA CYS A 52 0.16 -0.58 -3.15
C CYS A 52 -0.98 -1.36 -3.81
N LEU A 53 -2.02 -0.64 -4.21
CA LEU A 53 -3.03 -1.14 -5.13
C LEU A 53 -2.54 -0.87 -6.56
N CYS A 54 -2.13 -1.93 -7.26
CA CYS A 54 -1.53 -1.82 -8.59
C CYS A 54 -2.57 -1.63 -9.69
N GLN A 55 -2.18 -0.88 -10.73
CA GLN A 55 -2.92 -0.81 -11.98
C GLN A 55 -2.87 -2.16 -12.71
N PRO A 56 -3.87 -2.45 -13.58
CA PRO A 56 -3.89 -3.70 -14.35
C PRO A 56 -2.58 -3.93 -15.11
N GLY A 57 -2.06 -5.16 -15.05
CA GLY A 57 -0.78 -5.54 -15.66
C GLY A 57 0.46 -5.30 -14.79
N TYR A 58 0.33 -4.58 -13.68
CA TYR A 58 1.41 -4.37 -12.71
C TYR A 58 1.23 -5.25 -11.46
N LEU A 59 2.36 -5.75 -10.96
CA LEU A 59 2.41 -6.76 -9.91
C LEU A 59 3.49 -6.45 -8.87
N GLY A 60 3.34 -7.08 -7.71
CA GLY A 60 4.28 -6.99 -6.60
C GLY A 60 3.95 -5.86 -5.61
N PRO A 61 4.68 -5.79 -4.48
CA PRO A 61 4.34 -4.92 -3.35
C PRO A 61 4.42 -3.42 -3.67
N LEU A 62 5.12 -3.07 -4.75
CA LEU A 62 5.32 -1.69 -5.22
C LEU A 62 4.92 -1.54 -6.68
N CYS A 63 4.16 -2.47 -7.26
CA CYS A 63 3.72 -2.41 -8.66
C CYS A 63 4.88 -2.24 -9.67
N ALA A 64 6.07 -2.73 -9.34
CA ALA A 64 7.28 -2.53 -10.14
C ALA A 64 7.41 -3.55 -11.29
N ARG A 65 6.69 -4.67 -11.21
CA ARG A 65 6.79 -5.76 -12.18
C ARG A 65 5.63 -5.66 -13.16
N CYS A 66 5.91 -5.72 -14.45
CA CYS A 66 4.90 -5.74 -15.50
C CYS A 66 5.28 -6.83 -16.51
N PRO A 67 4.68 -8.04 -16.42
CA PRO A 67 5.04 -9.17 -17.28
C PRO A 67 4.73 -8.92 -18.76
N SER A 68 3.68 -8.13 -19.03
CA SER A 68 3.26 -7.72 -20.36
C SER A 68 4.01 -6.51 -20.89
N CYS A 69 4.77 -5.80 -20.05
CA CYS A 69 5.61 -4.70 -20.49
C CYS A 69 6.86 -5.30 -21.14
N ARG A 70 6.99 -5.14 -22.46
CA ARG A 70 8.24 -5.45 -23.14
C ARG A 70 9.32 -4.54 -22.59
N THR A 71 10.27 -5.11 -21.87
CA THR A 71 11.49 -4.38 -21.54
C THR A 71 12.25 -4.08 -22.83
N PRO A 72 13.12 -3.06 -22.85
CA PRO A 72 13.95 -2.77 -24.02
C PRO A 72 14.68 -4.00 -24.53
N CYS A 73 15.15 -4.88 -23.64
CA CYS A 73 15.81 -6.13 -23.99
C CYS A 73 14.90 -7.16 -24.71
N GLN A 74 13.57 -7.09 -24.53
CA GLN A 74 12.61 -7.98 -25.20
C GLN A 74 12.13 -7.46 -26.56
N ARG A 75 12.50 -6.23 -26.96
CA ARG A 75 12.24 -5.68 -28.30
C ARG A 75 13.37 -5.95 -29.31
N LEU A 76 14.48 -6.53 -28.86
CA LEU A 76 15.67 -6.85 -29.67
C LEU A 76 15.69 -8.32 -30.16
N ARG A 77 14.54 -9.00 -30.20
CA ARG A 77 14.40 -10.34 -30.78
C ARG A 77 13.78 -10.26 -32.15
#